data_AF-A0A8D8FEI1-F1
#
_entry.id   AF-A0A8D8FEI1-F1
#
_cell.length_a   1.000
_cell.length_b   1.000
_cell.length_c   1.000
_cell.angle_alpha   90.00
_cell.angle_beta   90.00
_cell.angle_gamma   90.00
#
_symmetry.space_group_name_H-M   'P 1'
#
loop_
_entity.id
_entity.type
_entity.pdbx_description
1 polymer ?
#
loop_
_entity_poly.entity_id
_entity_poly.type
_entity_poly.pdbx_seq_one_letter_code
_entity_poly.pdbx_strand_id
1 'polypeptide(L)'
;RGLGLFLLALVSVQCQHNPHFWAGHSGIVHLFEWKFSDVALECERFLGPRGYGGVQLSPVNEYVIVQRGSTRPWWERYQPVSFKIVSRSGNEQDFLDMARRCNAVGVRLYVDIIINHMAMHPGDYGDGVGHGVGGSTSVPRDRDFPAVPFSSWDFNPSCQISDWNNAFEIRNCELFGLPDLNQ
;
A
#
# COMPACT_ATOMS: atom_id res chain seq x y z
N ARG A 1 -66.38 4.62 9.33
CA ARG A 1 -65.59 3.47 9.86
C ARG A 1 -64.25 3.50 9.12
N GLY A 2 -63.16 3.63 9.87
CA GLY A 2 -61.92 4.30 9.45
C GLY A 2 -61.06 3.55 8.45
N LEU A 3 -60.41 4.32 7.58
CA LEU A 3 -59.40 3.90 6.62
C LEU A 3 -58.05 3.85 7.35
N GLY A 4 -57.49 2.66 7.56
CA GLY A 4 -56.17 2.49 8.17
C GLY A 4 -55.07 2.57 7.11
N LEU A 5 -54.25 3.62 7.16
CA LEU A 5 -53.05 3.76 6.32
C LEU A 5 -51.90 3.00 7.01
N PHE A 6 -51.45 1.89 6.43
CA PHE A 6 -50.22 1.22 6.86
C PHE A 6 -49.02 1.86 6.16
N LEU A 7 -48.23 2.65 6.89
CA LEU A 7 -46.89 3.06 6.44
C LEU A 7 -45.92 1.88 6.63
N LEU A 8 -45.47 1.29 5.51
CA LEU A 8 -44.28 0.44 5.53
C LEU A 8 -43.04 1.33 5.65
N ALA A 9 -42.38 1.28 6.80
CA ALA A 9 -41.02 1.81 6.95
C ALA A 9 -40.03 0.83 6.28
N LEU A 10 -39.57 1.19 5.08
CA LEU A 10 -38.43 0.53 4.45
C LEU A 10 -37.17 0.93 5.22
N VAL A 11 -36.70 0.05 6.10
CA VAL A 11 -35.39 0.20 6.74
C VAL A 11 -34.34 -0.29 5.73
N SER A 12 -33.78 0.65 4.97
CA SER A 12 -32.59 0.40 4.16
C SER A 12 -31.38 0.22 5.08
N VAL A 13 -30.99 -1.03 5.32
CA VAL A 13 -29.71 -1.34 5.97
C VAL A 13 -28.60 -0.94 5.00
N GLN A 14 -28.01 0.24 5.21
CA GLN A 14 -26.77 0.61 4.53
C GLN A 14 -25.59 -0.13 5.19
N CYS A 15 -25.40 -1.41 4.84
CA CYS A 15 -24.12 -2.11 5.05
C CYS A 15 -23.05 -1.62 4.06
N GLN A 16 -23.04 -0.33 3.73
CA GLN A 16 -22.14 0.23 2.74
C GLN A 16 -20.87 0.66 3.46
N HIS A 17 -19.76 0.02 3.11
CA HIS A 17 -18.41 0.40 3.55
C HIS A 17 -18.26 1.91 3.45
N ASN A 18 -18.00 2.60 4.56
CA ASN A 18 -17.87 4.06 4.58
C ASN A 18 -16.47 4.42 4.09
N PRO A 19 -16.31 5.00 2.88
CA PRO A 19 -15.00 5.41 2.40
C PRO A 19 -14.50 6.68 3.08
N HIS A 20 -15.30 7.34 3.92
CA HIS A 20 -14.98 8.61 4.59
C HIS A 20 -14.82 9.81 3.65
N PHE A 21 -15.48 9.80 2.49
CA PHE A 21 -15.53 10.94 1.59
C PHE A 21 -16.21 12.15 2.23
N TRP A 22 -15.85 13.34 1.74
CA TRP A 22 -16.63 14.54 2.01
C TRP A 22 -17.99 14.48 1.31
N ALA A 23 -18.98 15.20 1.83
CA ALA A 23 -20.29 15.29 1.19
C ALA A 23 -20.13 15.82 -0.25
N GLY A 24 -20.90 15.24 -1.18
CA GLY A 24 -20.84 15.58 -2.61
C GLY A 24 -19.60 15.06 -3.35
N HIS A 25 -18.72 14.29 -2.71
CA HIS A 25 -17.57 13.67 -3.36
C HIS A 25 -17.77 12.17 -3.55
N SER A 26 -17.21 11.62 -4.64
CA SER A 26 -17.31 10.19 -4.96
C SER A 26 -16.12 9.71 -5.80
N GLY A 27 -15.90 8.40 -5.83
CA GLY A 27 -14.82 7.79 -6.61
C GLY A 27 -13.44 7.94 -5.97
N ILE A 28 -12.59 6.95 -6.24
CA ILE A 28 -11.18 6.94 -5.85
C ILE A 28 -10.37 6.80 -7.14
N VAL A 29 -9.33 7.62 -7.30
CA VAL A 29 -8.41 7.53 -8.43
C VAL A 29 -7.11 6.88 -7.96
N HIS A 30 -6.63 5.86 -8.67
CA HIS A 30 -5.29 5.32 -8.45
C HIS A 30 -4.28 6.13 -9.25
N LEU A 31 -3.54 7.02 -8.57
CA LEU A 31 -2.45 7.80 -9.18
C LEU A 31 -1.14 6.99 -9.11
N PHE A 32 -1.09 5.93 -9.92
CA PHE A 32 -0.05 4.93 -9.91
C PHE A 32 1.34 5.52 -10.21
N GLU A 33 2.30 5.31 -9.30
CA GLU A 33 3.70 5.78 -9.37
C GLU A 33 3.90 7.30 -9.30
N TRP A 34 2.86 8.08 -8.97
CA TRP A 34 2.99 9.54 -8.85
C TRP A 34 3.80 9.95 -7.61
N LYS A 35 4.49 11.09 -7.71
CA LYS A 35 5.15 11.73 -6.55
C LYS A 35 4.12 12.39 -5.64
N PHE A 36 4.43 12.46 -4.34
CA PHE A 36 3.54 13.08 -3.36
C PHE A 36 3.26 14.55 -3.70
N SER A 37 4.27 15.28 -4.19
CA SER A 37 4.12 16.67 -4.66
C SER A 37 3.12 16.81 -5.82
N ASP A 38 3.12 15.87 -6.76
CA ASP A 38 2.25 15.91 -7.93
C ASP A 38 0.81 15.55 -7.56
N VAL A 39 0.64 14.57 -6.66
CA VAL A 39 -0.68 14.24 -6.09
C VAL A 39 -1.26 15.44 -5.33
N ALA A 40 -0.45 16.14 -4.52
CA ALA A 40 -0.91 17.32 -3.79
C ALA A 40 -1.43 18.41 -4.72
N LEU A 41 -0.72 18.68 -5.82
CA LEU A 41 -1.16 19.64 -6.84
C LEU A 41 -2.43 19.16 -7.56
N GLU A 42 -2.53 17.86 -7.86
CA GLU A 42 -3.68 17.26 -8.54
C GLU A 42 -4.95 17.32 -7.67
N CYS A 43 -4.79 17.12 -6.35
CA CYS A 43 -5.87 17.29 -5.37
C CYS A 43 -6.50 18.69 -5.46
N GLU A 44 -5.67 19.73 -5.46
CA GLU A 44 -6.11 21.13 -5.43
C GLU A 44 -6.66 21.59 -6.79
N ARG A 45 -5.96 21.28 -7.89
CA ARG A 45 -6.28 21.85 -9.20
C ARG A 45 -7.39 21.12 -9.93
N PHE A 46 -7.64 19.85 -9.59
CA PHE A 46 -8.56 19.01 -10.35
C PHE A 46 -9.46 18.16 -9.47
N LEU A 47 -8.91 17.29 -8.60
CA LEU A 47 -9.71 16.26 -7.94
C LEU A 47 -10.75 16.86 -6.97
N GLY A 48 -10.35 17.79 -6.12
CA GLY A 48 -11.26 18.51 -5.23
C GLY A 48 -12.34 19.27 -6.00
N PRO A 49 -11.99 20.18 -6.94
CA PRO A 49 -12.97 20.90 -7.76
C PRO A 49 -13.92 20.02 -8.58
N ARG A 50 -13.52 18.78 -8.91
CA ARG A 50 -14.33 17.82 -9.66
C ARG A 50 -15.09 16.82 -8.79
N GLY A 51 -14.99 16.93 -7.46
CA GLY A 51 -15.74 16.09 -6.52
C GLY A 51 -15.22 14.66 -6.42
N TYR A 52 -13.93 14.42 -6.62
CA TYR A 52 -13.32 13.10 -6.38
C TYR A 52 -13.15 12.84 -4.88
N GLY A 53 -13.61 11.68 -4.42
CA GLY A 53 -13.60 11.29 -3.01
C GLY A 53 -12.21 11.01 -2.42
N GLY A 54 -11.30 10.48 -3.23
CA GLY A 54 -9.93 10.30 -2.79
C GLY A 54 -8.97 9.74 -3.83
N VAL A 55 -7.74 9.47 -3.37
CA VAL A 55 -6.63 8.97 -4.16
C VAL A 55 -6.09 7.70 -3.51
N GLN A 56 -5.96 6.63 -4.29
CA GLN A 56 -5.11 5.50 -3.93
C GLN A 56 -3.67 5.82 -4.35
N LEU A 57 -2.75 5.69 -3.41
CA LEU A 57 -1.32 5.88 -3.60
C LEU A 57 -0.64 4.54 -3.83
N SER A 58 0.45 4.53 -4.59
CA SER A 58 1.40 3.40 -4.56
C SER A 58 2.04 3.23 -3.17
N PRO A 59 2.66 2.07 -2.86
CA PRO A 59 3.29 1.85 -1.55
C PRO A 59 4.23 2.98 -1.16
N VAL A 60 4.03 3.47 0.07
CA VAL A 60 4.70 4.66 0.63
C VAL A 60 5.89 4.30 1.52
N ASN A 61 5.93 3.05 1.99
CA ASN A 61 7.00 2.55 2.83
C ASN A 61 8.26 2.26 2.00
N GLU A 62 9.40 2.14 2.69
CA GLU A 62 10.67 1.77 2.08
C GLU A 62 10.63 0.36 1.48
N TYR A 63 11.05 0.26 0.22
CA TYR A 63 11.15 -0.97 -0.54
C TYR A 63 12.53 -1.12 -1.18
N VAL A 64 12.82 -2.33 -1.67
CA VAL A 64 14.11 -2.67 -2.27
C VAL A 64 14.33 -1.97 -3.62
N ILE A 65 15.57 -1.61 -3.91
CA ILE A 65 15.96 -1.09 -5.22
C ILE A 65 16.20 -2.26 -6.17
N VAL A 66 15.44 -2.28 -7.28
CA VAL A 66 15.67 -3.21 -8.39
C VAL A 66 15.97 -2.44 -9.66
N GLN A 67 17.04 -2.84 -10.35
CA GLN A 67 17.61 -2.22 -11.53
C GLN A 67 17.63 -3.21 -12.70
N ARG A 68 16.72 -3.03 -13.66
CA ARG A 68 16.72 -3.77 -14.93
C ARG A 68 17.36 -2.92 -16.03
N GLY A 69 18.65 -3.13 -16.26
CA GLY A 69 19.43 -2.34 -17.22
C GLY A 69 19.51 -0.88 -16.77
N SER A 70 18.94 0.05 -17.53
CA SER A 70 18.84 1.48 -17.17
C SER A 70 17.51 1.86 -16.52
N THR A 71 16.63 0.90 -16.24
CA THR A 71 15.26 1.17 -15.76
C THR A 71 14.99 0.51 -14.41
N ARG A 72 14.07 1.12 -13.64
CA ARG A 72 13.54 0.54 -12.39
C ARG A 72 12.10 0.09 -12.59
N PRO A 73 11.76 -1.18 -12.32
CA PRO A 73 10.42 -1.68 -12.52
C PRO A 73 9.45 -1.17 -11.45
N TRP A 74 8.16 -1.09 -11.77
CA TRP A 74 7.12 -0.64 -10.82
C TRP A 74 6.94 -1.60 -9.64
N TRP A 75 7.10 -2.91 -9.88
CA TRP A 75 6.81 -3.95 -8.90
C TRP A 75 7.83 -4.01 -7.76
N GLU A 76 8.95 -3.29 -7.85
CA GLU A 76 9.90 -3.18 -6.74
C GLU A 76 9.23 -2.56 -5.49
N ARG A 77 8.18 -1.74 -5.67
CA ARG A 77 7.41 -1.15 -4.57
C ARG A 77 6.70 -2.18 -3.69
N TYR A 78 6.44 -3.36 -4.24
CA TYR A 78 5.77 -4.46 -3.56
C TYR A 78 6.76 -5.39 -2.85
N GLN A 79 7.98 -4.92 -2.58
CA GLN A 79 9.02 -5.65 -1.86
C GLN A 79 9.56 -4.79 -0.71
N PRO A 80 8.85 -4.75 0.43
CA PRO A 80 9.22 -3.94 1.58
C PRO A 80 10.60 -4.30 2.14
N VAL A 81 11.35 -3.28 2.55
CA VAL A 81 12.59 -3.41 3.33
C VAL A 81 12.39 -2.86 4.73
N SER A 82 11.59 -1.80 4.88
CA SER A 82 11.18 -1.28 6.19
C SER A 82 9.83 -0.56 6.10
N PHE A 83 9.34 -0.08 7.24
CA PHE A 83 8.12 0.74 7.33
C PHE A 83 8.38 2.25 7.39
N LYS A 84 9.63 2.69 7.15
CA LYS A 84 9.92 4.12 6.98
C LYS A 84 9.12 4.69 5.81
N ILE A 85 8.53 5.87 5.96
CA ILE A 85 7.85 6.56 4.85
C ILE A 85 8.91 7.26 3.99
N VAL A 86 9.42 6.51 3.02
CA VAL A 86 10.40 6.98 2.05
C VAL A 86 10.33 6.10 0.80
N SER A 87 10.08 6.72 -0.35
CA SER A 87 9.91 6.03 -1.62
C SER A 87 10.43 6.88 -2.77
N ARG A 88 10.38 6.37 -4.02
CA ARG A 88 10.56 7.22 -5.21
C ARG A 88 9.52 8.34 -5.33
N SER A 89 8.39 8.25 -4.62
CA SER A 89 7.38 9.31 -4.59
C SER A 89 7.74 10.50 -3.70
N GLY A 90 8.66 10.34 -2.75
CA GLY A 90 9.01 11.36 -1.75
C GLY A 90 9.28 10.76 -0.38
N ASN A 91 9.64 11.62 0.58
CA ASN A 91 9.86 11.26 1.98
C ASN A 91 8.63 11.54 2.86
N GLU A 92 8.74 11.29 4.16
CA GLU A 92 7.67 11.53 5.14
C GLU A 92 7.18 12.99 5.16
N GLN A 93 8.06 13.96 4.99
CA GLN A 93 7.69 15.38 4.95
C GLN A 93 6.86 15.71 3.71
N ASP A 94 7.22 15.15 2.55
CA ASP A 94 6.45 15.27 1.31
C ASP A 94 5.07 14.60 1.44
N PHE A 95 5.02 13.43 2.08
CA PHE A 95 3.76 12.72 2.35
C PHE A 95 2.84 13.55 3.26
N LEU A 96 3.38 14.15 4.32
CA LEU A 96 2.63 15.00 5.24
C LEU A 96 2.11 16.28 4.55
N ASP A 97 2.89 16.90 3.67
CA ASP A 97 2.43 18.05 2.87
C ASP A 97 1.24 17.66 1.97
N MET A 98 1.40 16.60 1.20
CA MET A 98 0.33 16.06 0.34
C MET A 98 -0.92 15.72 1.15
N ALA A 99 -0.77 15.05 2.29
CA ALA A 99 -1.89 14.69 3.16
C ALA A 99 -2.66 15.92 3.65
N ARG A 100 -1.96 16.96 4.09
CA ARG A 100 -2.59 18.21 4.54
C ARG A 100 -3.34 18.89 3.39
N ARG A 101 -2.70 19.04 2.24
CA ARG A 101 -3.26 19.75 1.08
C ARG A 101 -4.46 19.03 0.47
N CYS A 102 -4.37 17.72 0.27
CA CYS A 102 -5.49 16.93 -0.24
C CYS A 102 -6.69 16.94 0.73
N ASN A 103 -6.46 16.75 2.03
CA ASN A 103 -7.55 16.77 3.00
C ASN A 103 -8.21 18.16 3.11
N ALA A 104 -7.46 19.25 2.95
CA ALA A 104 -8.00 20.62 2.96
C ALA A 104 -8.99 20.89 1.83
N VAL A 105 -8.89 20.15 0.72
CA VAL A 105 -9.77 20.28 -0.46
C VAL A 105 -10.73 19.09 -0.64
N GLY A 106 -10.97 18.33 0.43
CA GLY A 106 -12.00 17.28 0.43
C GLY A 106 -11.58 15.93 -0.14
N VAL A 107 -10.31 15.75 -0.50
CA VAL A 107 -9.78 14.54 -1.14
C VAL A 107 -9.08 13.66 -0.11
N ARG A 108 -9.58 12.44 0.10
CA ARG A 108 -8.98 11.46 1.04
C ARG A 108 -7.81 10.72 0.41
N LEU A 109 -6.92 10.20 1.26
CA LEU A 109 -5.80 9.36 0.85
C LEU A 109 -6.03 7.92 1.29
N TYR A 110 -5.80 6.98 0.39
CA TYR A 110 -5.78 5.54 0.64
C TYR A 110 -4.39 5.01 0.30
N VAL A 111 -3.70 4.51 1.31
CA VAL A 111 -2.34 4.00 1.16
C VAL A 111 -2.40 2.52 0.75
N ASP A 112 -1.67 2.15 -0.29
CA ASP A 112 -1.39 0.73 -0.60
C ASP A 112 -0.39 0.20 0.45
N ILE A 113 -0.85 -0.72 1.30
CA ILE A 113 -0.12 -1.24 2.45
C ILE A 113 0.29 -2.69 2.16
N ILE A 114 1.59 -2.92 2.10
CA ILE A 114 2.17 -4.25 1.87
C ILE A 114 2.65 -4.82 3.20
N ILE A 115 1.84 -5.71 3.79
CA ILE A 115 2.06 -6.30 5.13
C ILE A 115 2.07 -7.83 5.12
N ASN A 116 1.90 -8.44 3.95
CA ASN A 116 1.96 -9.90 3.82
C ASN A 116 3.40 -10.41 3.89
N HIS A 117 4.32 -9.73 3.20
CA HIS A 117 5.67 -10.23 2.94
C HIS A 117 6.70 -9.10 2.92
N MET A 118 7.97 -9.49 2.88
CA MET A 118 9.11 -8.59 2.72
C MET A 118 9.84 -8.83 1.39
N ALA A 119 10.91 -8.07 1.11
CA ALA A 119 11.69 -8.21 -0.12
C ALA A 119 12.38 -9.58 -0.22
N MET A 120 12.27 -10.25 -1.38
CA MET A 120 13.03 -11.48 -1.67
C MET A 120 14.33 -11.23 -2.44
N HIS A 121 14.40 -10.13 -3.20
CA HIS A 121 15.54 -9.85 -4.06
C HIS A 121 16.62 -9.06 -3.32
N PRO A 122 17.90 -9.46 -3.41
CA PRO A 122 19.02 -8.65 -2.91
C PRO A 122 19.32 -7.42 -3.81
N GLY A 123 18.35 -6.96 -4.61
CA GLY A 123 18.60 -6.01 -5.70
C GLY A 123 19.64 -6.53 -6.71
N ASP A 124 20.19 -5.63 -7.53
CA ASP A 124 21.18 -5.96 -8.57
C ASP A 124 22.62 -5.65 -8.16
N TYR A 125 22.86 -5.45 -6.86
CA TYR A 125 24.18 -5.08 -6.31
C TYR A 125 25.15 -6.27 -6.21
N GLY A 126 24.65 -7.50 -6.35
CA GLY A 126 25.47 -8.72 -6.42
C GLY A 126 26.17 -9.12 -5.11
N ASP A 127 25.92 -8.42 -4.02
CA ASP A 127 26.47 -8.65 -2.68
C ASP A 127 25.57 -9.52 -1.79
N GLY A 128 24.37 -9.88 -2.27
CA GLY A 128 23.38 -10.63 -1.50
C GLY A 128 22.60 -9.78 -0.49
N VAL A 129 22.74 -8.45 -0.53
CA VAL A 129 22.10 -7.51 0.39
C VAL A 129 21.04 -6.71 -0.36
N GLY A 130 19.80 -6.72 0.12
CA GLY A 130 18.75 -5.85 -0.41
C GLY A 130 18.96 -4.42 0.06
N HIS A 131 19.17 -3.49 -0.87
CA HIS A 131 19.32 -2.06 -0.59
C HIS A 131 18.00 -1.33 -0.76
N GLY A 132 17.49 -0.74 0.32
CA GLY A 132 16.24 0.02 0.35
C GLY A 132 16.40 1.44 -0.19
N VAL A 133 15.33 1.98 -0.77
CA VAL A 133 15.28 3.38 -1.25
C VAL A 133 15.49 4.42 -0.15
N GLY A 134 15.33 4.04 1.12
CA GLY A 134 15.58 4.87 2.30
C GLY A 134 16.93 4.59 2.98
N GLY A 135 17.81 3.83 2.33
CA GLY A 135 19.15 3.50 2.81
C GLY A 135 19.20 2.36 3.83
N SER A 136 18.09 1.70 4.15
CA SER A 136 18.10 0.48 4.95
C SER A 136 18.66 -0.69 4.14
N THR A 137 19.29 -1.64 4.82
CA THR A 137 19.71 -2.92 4.23
C THR A 137 18.84 -4.06 4.72
N SER A 138 18.85 -5.16 3.99
CA SER A 138 18.24 -6.43 4.36
C SER A 138 19.09 -7.59 3.86
N VAL A 139 19.00 -8.74 4.52
CA VAL A 139 19.59 -10.00 4.03
C VAL A 139 18.44 -11.00 3.83
N PRO A 140 17.74 -10.96 2.67
CA PRO A 140 16.53 -11.77 2.44
C PRO A 140 16.72 -13.27 2.65
N ARG A 141 17.89 -13.80 2.28
CA ARG A 141 18.23 -15.22 2.46
C ARG A 141 18.15 -15.66 3.93
N ASP A 142 18.52 -14.76 4.83
CA ASP A 142 18.57 -15.01 6.27
C ASP A 142 17.32 -14.47 6.98
N ARG A 143 16.39 -13.87 6.21
CA ARG A 143 15.17 -13.19 6.70
C ARG A 143 15.48 -12.07 7.70
N ASP A 144 16.57 -11.35 7.46
CA ASP A 144 17.01 -10.25 8.31
C ASP A 144 16.62 -8.89 7.70
N PHE A 145 15.78 -8.14 8.40
CA PHE A 145 15.30 -6.81 8.03
C PHE A 145 15.49 -5.84 9.20
N PRO A 146 16.74 -5.44 9.50
CA PRO A 146 17.11 -4.77 10.75
C PRO A 146 16.48 -3.38 10.94
N ALA A 147 16.00 -2.74 9.88
CA ALA A 147 15.33 -1.45 9.98
C ALA A 147 13.90 -1.55 10.55
N VAL A 148 13.33 -2.75 10.67
CA VAL A 148 11.99 -2.95 11.23
C VAL A 148 11.98 -3.18 12.74
N PRO A 149 12.55 -4.24 13.36
CA PRO A 149 13.69 -5.10 13.01
C PRO A 149 13.33 -6.60 12.95
N PHE A 150 12.93 -7.12 11.78
CA PHE A 150 12.54 -8.52 11.66
C PHE A 150 13.73 -9.45 11.50
N SER A 151 13.56 -10.66 12.03
CA SER A 151 14.45 -11.81 11.96
C SER A 151 13.69 -13.02 11.42
N SER A 152 14.37 -14.15 11.23
CA SER A 152 13.73 -15.40 10.80
C SER A 152 12.59 -15.89 11.69
N TRP A 153 12.48 -15.43 12.94
CA TRP A 153 11.39 -15.76 13.86
C TRP A 153 10.06 -15.07 13.52
N ASP A 154 10.11 -13.99 12.74
CA ASP A 154 8.96 -13.15 12.39
C ASP A 154 8.28 -13.59 11.08
N PHE A 155 8.75 -14.68 10.48
CA PHE A 155 8.25 -15.22 9.23
C PHE A 155 7.69 -16.62 9.39
N ASN A 156 6.75 -16.97 8.53
CA ASN A 156 6.30 -18.35 8.38
C ASN A 156 7.45 -19.27 7.93
N PRO A 157 7.42 -20.57 8.28
CA PRO A 157 8.36 -21.55 7.75
C PRO A 157 8.41 -21.52 6.22
N SER A 158 9.61 -21.69 5.65
CA SER A 158 9.78 -21.60 4.20
C SER A 158 9.01 -22.71 3.47
N CYS A 159 8.08 -22.29 2.62
CA CYS A 159 7.36 -23.11 1.66
C CYS A 159 6.87 -22.22 0.51
N GLN A 160 6.51 -22.82 -0.63
CA GLN A 160 5.99 -22.10 -1.79
C GLN A 160 4.51 -22.40 -1.97
N ILE A 161 3.74 -21.42 -2.43
CA ILE A 161 2.35 -21.65 -2.83
C ILE A 161 2.36 -22.49 -4.11
N SER A 162 1.84 -23.71 -4.03
CA SER A 162 1.77 -24.65 -5.16
C SER A 162 0.34 -25.13 -5.45
N ASP A 163 -0.49 -25.24 -4.42
CA ASP A 163 -1.92 -25.59 -4.54
C ASP A 163 -2.82 -24.40 -4.12
N TRP A 164 -3.45 -23.76 -5.11
CA TRP A 164 -4.42 -22.68 -4.90
C TRP A 164 -5.78 -23.14 -4.35
N ASN A 165 -5.96 -24.44 -4.06
CA ASN A 165 -7.08 -24.95 -3.27
C ASN A 165 -6.69 -25.22 -1.81
N ASN A 166 -5.41 -25.14 -1.47
CA ASN A 166 -4.92 -25.32 -0.11
C ASN A 166 -4.85 -23.97 0.63
N ALA A 167 -5.87 -23.69 1.45
CA ALA A 167 -5.94 -22.44 2.21
C ALA A 167 -4.77 -22.24 3.19
N PHE A 168 -4.11 -23.32 3.62
CA PHE A 168 -2.90 -23.21 4.44
C PHE A 168 -1.73 -22.66 3.62
N GLU A 169 -1.47 -23.22 2.43
CA GLU A 169 -0.41 -22.72 1.54
C GLU A 169 -0.64 -21.26 1.17
N ILE A 170 -1.86 -20.91 0.76
CA ILE A 170 -2.21 -19.54 0.33
C ILE A 170 -1.90 -18.48 1.38
N ARG A 171 -1.97 -18.84 2.68
CA ARG A 171 -1.84 -17.90 3.80
C ARG A 171 -0.50 -17.94 4.51
N ASN A 172 0.25 -19.04 4.39
CA ASN A 172 1.46 -19.26 5.19
C ASN A 172 2.69 -19.63 4.36
N CYS A 173 2.57 -19.71 3.03
CA CYS A 173 3.68 -19.96 2.13
C CYS A 173 4.01 -18.73 1.28
N GLU A 174 5.24 -18.71 0.80
CA GLU A 174 5.81 -17.60 0.05
C GLU A 174 5.13 -17.46 -1.31
N LEU A 175 4.58 -16.27 -1.57
CA LEU A 175 4.12 -15.88 -2.90
C LEU A 175 5.33 -15.58 -3.77
N PHE A 176 5.64 -16.45 -4.73
CA PHE A 176 6.78 -16.32 -5.64
C PHE A 176 8.15 -16.18 -4.95
N GLY A 177 8.31 -16.69 -3.72
CA GLY A 177 9.56 -16.58 -2.95
C GLY A 177 9.69 -15.33 -2.07
N LEU A 178 8.64 -14.50 -2.00
CA LEU A 178 8.57 -13.37 -1.07
C LEU A 178 8.53 -13.90 0.38
N PRO A 179 9.49 -13.55 1.26
CA PRO A 179 9.47 -13.95 2.66
C PRO A 179 8.16 -13.58 3.32
N ASP A 180 7.37 -14.59 3.69
CA ASP A 180 6.02 -14.46 4.19
C ASP A 180 6.01 -14.21 5.71
N LEU A 181 5.47 -13.06 6.15
CA LEU A 181 5.42 -12.67 7.56
C LEU A 181 4.42 -13.54 8.33
N ASN A 182 4.68 -13.80 9.61
CA ASN A 182 3.75 -14.49 10.51
C ASN A 182 2.97 -13.45 11.33
N GLN A 183 1.75 -13.10 10.88
CA GLN A 183 0.90 -12.05 11.46
C GLN A 183 0.08 -12.51 12.68
#